data_AF-A0A7V8VRK0-F1
#
_entry.id   AF-A0A7V8VRK0-F1
#
_cell.length_a   1.000
_cell.length_b   1.000
_cell.length_c   1.000
_cell.angle_alpha   90.00
_cell.angle_beta   90.00
_cell.angle_gamma   90.00
#
_symmetry.space_group_name_H-M   'P 1'
#
loop_
_entity.id
_entity.type
_entity.pdbx_description
1 polymer ?
#
loop_
_entity_poly.entity_id
_entity_poly.type
_entity_poly.pdbx_seq_one_letter_code
_entity_poly.pdbx_strand_id
1 'polypeptide(L)'
;MKLEHSLLLNRWLHAQLGARDLDELKRGLQEPAVPGRSRFFRALAERNPRLLPEEKLREYDDRIQIYEERLARARGGFEWLYFQYLALLYTELLLDRLTDDPTALLHELNRWVDE
;
A
#
# COMPACT_ATOMS: atom_id res chain seq x y z
N MET A 1 -1.89 27.97 -0.62
CA MET A 1 -1.42 26.61 -0.25
C MET A 1 -2.00 25.63 -1.26
N LYS A 2 -1.19 24.94 -2.07
CA LYS A 2 -1.72 23.93 -3.00
C LYS A 2 -2.00 22.63 -2.25
N LEU A 3 -3.13 21.99 -2.52
CA LEU A 3 -3.60 20.77 -1.84
C LEU A 3 -2.57 19.62 -1.91
N GLU A 4 -1.75 19.58 -2.96
CA GLU A 4 -0.64 18.64 -3.15
C GLU A 4 0.43 18.74 -2.03
N HIS A 5 0.63 19.91 -1.43
CA HIS A 5 1.47 20.08 -0.23
C HIS A 5 0.74 19.71 1.07
N SER A 6 -0.60 19.61 1.03
CA SER A 6 -1.44 19.26 2.17
C SER A 6 -1.64 17.75 2.34
N LEU A 7 -1.26 16.95 1.35
CA LEU A 7 -1.36 15.49 1.36
C LEU A 7 -0.01 14.82 1.68
N LEU A 8 0.69 15.35 2.69
CA LEU A 8 1.98 14.84 3.16
C LEU A 8 1.96 13.32 3.36
N LEU A 9 0.93 12.83 4.06
CA LEU A 9 0.76 11.41 4.36
C LEU A 9 0.60 10.57 3.09
N ASN A 10 -0.13 11.08 2.09
CA ASN A 10 -0.32 10.38 0.83
C ASN A 10 1.00 10.27 0.03
N ARG A 11 1.77 11.36 -0.03
CA ARG A 11 3.11 11.35 -0.65
C ARG A 11 4.07 10.40 0.06
N TRP A 12 4.05 10.42 1.39
CA TRP A 12 4.84 9.49 2.20
C TRP A 12 4.44 8.04 1.93
N LEU A 13 3.15 7.70 1.91
CA LEU A 13 2.65 6.36 1.59
C LEU A 13 3.06 5.88 0.19
N HIS A 14 3.06 6.77 -0.81
CA HIS A 14 3.56 6.44 -2.15
C HIS A 14 5.07 6.13 -2.13
N ALA A 15 5.85 6.94 -1.40
CA ALA A 15 7.29 6.74 -1.25
C ALA A 15 7.61 5.40 -0.59
N GLN A 16 6.79 4.96 0.38
CA GLN A 16 6.92 3.63 1.01
C GLN A 16 6.84 2.50 -0.02
N LEU A 17 6.09 2.67 -1.10
CA LEU A 17 5.95 1.73 -2.22
C LEU A 17 6.89 2.03 -3.40
N GLY A 18 7.88 2.91 -3.22
CA GLY A 18 8.83 3.30 -4.24
C GLY A 18 8.22 4.12 -5.38
N ALA A 19 7.12 4.85 -5.14
CA ALA A 19 6.45 5.69 -6.14
C ALA A 19 6.43 7.16 -5.73
N ARG A 20 6.44 8.06 -6.73
CA ARG A 20 6.31 9.50 -6.50
C ARG A 20 4.85 9.94 -6.38
N ASP A 21 3.96 9.25 -7.09
CA ASP A 21 2.54 9.57 -7.16
C ASP A 21 1.71 8.32 -7.46
N LEU A 22 0.38 8.48 -7.45
CA LEU A 22 -0.56 7.42 -7.75
C LEU A 22 -0.48 6.94 -9.20
N ASP A 23 -0.13 7.81 -10.15
CA ASP A 23 -0.07 7.46 -11.58
C ASP A 23 1.10 6.51 -11.87
N GLU A 24 2.20 6.64 -11.14
CA GLU A 24 3.32 5.69 -11.14
C GLU A 24 2.95 4.33 -10.55
N LEU A 25 2.12 4.29 -9.50
CA LEU A 25 1.63 3.03 -8.94
C LEU A 25 0.66 2.34 -9.89
N LYS A 26 -0.30 3.11 -10.43
CA LYS A 26 -1.35 2.60 -11.33
C LYS A 26 -0.78 1.86 -12.52
N ARG A 27 0.31 2.36 -13.13
CA ARG A 27 0.92 1.77 -14.33
C ARG A 27 1.33 0.31 -14.14
N GLY A 28 1.79 -0.09 -12.95
CA GLY A 28 2.16 -1.49 -12.67
C GLY A 28 0.99 -2.36 -12.21
N LEU A 29 -0.09 -1.76 -11.70
CA LEU A 29 -1.21 -2.48 -11.07
C LEU A 29 -2.31 -2.89 -12.05
N GLN A 30 -2.13 -2.65 -13.35
CA GLN A 30 -3.09 -2.97 -14.41
C GLN A 30 -2.84 -4.34 -15.07
N GLU A 31 -1.79 -5.06 -14.66
CA GLU A 31 -1.47 -6.38 -15.20
C GLU A 31 -2.42 -7.48 -14.66
N PRO A 32 -2.67 -8.54 -15.46
CA PRO A 32 -3.57 -9.62 -15.07
C PRO A 32 -3.02 -10.46 -13.90
N ALA A 33 -3.94 -10.96 -13.07
CA ALA A 33 -3.64 -11.78 -11.89
C ALA A 33 -2.97 -13.12 -12.23
N VAL A 34 -2.05 -13.57 -11.38
CA VAL A 34 -1.52 -14.94 -11.39
C VAL A 34 -2.18 -15.72 -10.23
N PRO A 35 -2.54 -17.01 -10.37
CA PRO A 35 -3.21 -17.77 -9.31
C PRO A 35 -2.40 -17.84 -8.01
N GLY A 36 -3.06 -17.60 -6.87
CA GLY A 36 -2.51 -17.86 -5.53
C GLY A 36 -1.82 -16.67 -4.83
N ARG A 37 -1.85 -15.46 -5.41
CA ARG A 37 -1.40 -14.21 -4.79
C ARG A 37 -2.25 -13.04 -5.28
N SER A 38 -2.22 -11.88 -4.61
CA SER A 38 -2.94 -10.74 -5.18
C SER A 38 -2.25 -10.32 -6.47
N ARG A 39 -3.04 -9.91 -7.46
CA ARG A 39 -2.52 -9.40 -8.73
C ARG A 39 -1.62 -8.18 -8.59
N PHE A 40 -1.61 -7.56 -7.41
CA PHE A 40 -0.91 -6.33 -7.10
C PHE A 40 0.45 -6.56 -6.43
N PHE A 41 0.60 -7.65 -5.65
CA PHE A 41 1.83 -7.93 -4.89
C PHE A 41 3.08 -7.93 -5.77
N ARG A 42 3.04 -8.67 -6.89
CA ARG A 42 4.20 -8.78 -7.79
C ARG A 42 4.60 -7.42 -8.34
N ALA A 43 3.64 -6.65 -8.83
CA ALA A 43 3.88 -5.32 -9.38
C ALA A 43 4.47 -4.36 -8.33
N LEU A 44 4.07 -4.49 -7.06
CA LEU A 44 4.61 -3.70 -5.96
C LEU A 44 5.99 -4.19 -5.50
N ALA A 45 6.22 -5.50 -5.46
CA ALA A 45 7.50 -6.10 -5.08
C ALA A 45 8.60 -5.82 -6.12
N GLU A 46 8.28 -5.87 -7.42
CA GLU A 46 9.21 -5.55 -8.52
C GLU A 46 9.67 -4.09 -8.49
N ARG A 47 8.89 -3.19 -7.90
CA ARG A 47 9.30 -1.80 -7.66
C ARG A 47 10.38 -1.67 -6.58
N ASN A 48 10.68 -2.76 -5.89
CA ASN A 48 11.67 -2.88 -4.82
C ASN A 48 11.64 -1.67 -3.86
N PRO A 49 10.54 -1.50 -3.11
CA PRO A 49 10.41 -0.40 -2.18
C PRO A 49 11.56 -0.42 -1.18
N ARG A 50 12.40 0.61 -1.21
CA ARG A 50 13.54 0.72 -0.27
C ARG A 50 13.09 0.90 1.18
N LEU A 51 11.88 1.44 1.37
CA LEU A 51 11.36 1.83 2.68
C LEU A 51 10.43 0.76 3.30
N LEU A 52 9.67 0.03 2.47
CA LEU A 52 8.84 -1.09 2.92
C LEU A 52 9.50 -2.43 2.54
N PRO A 53 9.98 -3.25 3.51
CA PRO A 53 10.53 -4.57 3.22
C PRO A 53 9.53 -5.47 2.48
N GLU A 54 10.02 -6.28 1.53
CA GLU A 54 9.15 -7.20 0.76
C GLU A 54 8.37 -8.16 1.67
N GLU A 55 8.98 -8.63 2.77
CA GLU A 55 8.33 -9.52 3.73
C GLU A 55 7.14 -8.84 4.42
N LYS A 56 7.27 -7.54 4.76
CA LYS A 56 6.15 -6.76 5.30
C LYS A 56 5.06 -6.49 4.27
N LEU A 57 5.44 -6.17 3.03
CA LEU A 57 4.50 -6.06 1.93
C LEU A 57 3.72 -7.37 1.73
N ARG A 58 4.38 -8.51 1.89
CA ARG A 58 3.76 -9.85 1.80
C ARG A 58 2.77 -10.09 2.93
N GLU A 59 3.15 -9.78 4.17
CA GLU A 59 2.24 -9.89 5.32
C GLU A 59 0.95 -9.09 5.12
N TYR A 60 1.06 -7.85 4.61
CA TYR A 60 -0.11 -7.02 4.33
C TYR A 60 -0.95 -7.56 3.17
N ASP A 61 -0.31 -8.05 2.10
CA ASP A 61 -1.00 -8.67 0.97
C ASP A 61 -1.83 -9.88 1.41
N ASP A 62 -1.22 -10.80 2.17
CA ASP A 62 -1.87 -12.02 2.67
C ASP A 62 -3.10 -11.68 3.52
N ARG A 63 -3.02 -10.66 4.39
CA ARG A 63 -4.17 -10.17 5.17
C ARG A 63 -5.30 -9.69 4.27
N ILE A 64 -4.99 -8.88 3.25
CA ILE A 64 -5.98 -8.35 2.31
C ILE A 64 -6.64 -9.48 1.50
N GLN A 65 -5.86 -10.48 1.07
CA GLN A 65 -6.38 -11.65 0.36
C GLN A 65 -7.35 -12.47 1.21
N ILE A 66 -7.05 -12.68 2.50
CA ILE A 66 -7.97 -13.37 3.42
C ILE A 66 -9.33 -12.66 3.46
N TYR A 67 -9.35 -11.32 3.46
CA TYR A 67 -10.61 -10.57 3.42
C TYR A 67 -11.29 -10.64 2.05
N GLU A 68 -10.54 -10.59 0.96
CA GLU A 68 -11.05 -10.75 -0.41
C GLU A 68 -11.78 -12.10 -0.56
N GLU A 69 -11.15 -13.20 -0.14
CA GLU A 69 -11.74 -14.53 -0.21
C GLU A 69 -13.02 -14.66 0.61
N ARG A 70 -13.05 -14.06 1.82
CA ARG A 70 -14.25 -14.07 2.67
C ARG A 70 -15.41 -13.33 2.00
N LEU A 71 -15.14 -12.19 1.38
CA LEU A 71 -16.14 -11.42 0.63
C LEU A 71 -16.59 -12.15 -0.63
N ALA A 72 -15.67 -12.75 -1.38
CA ALA A 72 -15.96 -13.52 -2.58
C ALA A 72 -16.88 -14.71 -2.27
N ARG A 73 -16.59 -15.46 -1.20
CA ARG A 73 -17.45 -16.56 -0.71
C ARG A 73 -18.85 -16.08 -0.33
N ALA A 74 -18.95 -14.93 0.36
CA ALA A 74 -20.24 -14.41 0.81
C ALA A 74 -21.10 -13.83 -0.33
N ARG A 75 -20.47 -13.36 -1.42
CA ARG A 75 -21.14 -12.62 -2.51
C ARG A 75 -21.26 -13.40 -3.82
N GLY A 76 -20.65 -14.58 -3.92
CA GLY A 76 -20.62 -15.37 -5.16
C GLY A 76 -19.67 -14.82 -6.23
N GLY A 77 -18.62 -14.11 -5.80
CA GLY A 77 -17.63 -13.49 -6.68
C GLY A 77 -17.27 -12.06 -6.24
N PHE A 78 -15.99 -11.80 -6.01
CA PHE A 78 -15.49 -10.49 -5.62
C PHE A 78 -13.99 -10.39 -5.86
N GLU A 79 -13.53 -9.25 -6.38
CA GLU A 79 -12.11 -8.91 -6.49
C GLU A 79 -11.93 -7.41 -6.22
N TRP A 80 -10.86 -7.04 -5.51
CA TRP A 80 -10.51 -5.65 -5.26
C TRP A 80 -10.01 -4.95 -6.52
N LEU A 81 -10.58 -3.80 -6.84
CA LEU A 81 -9.97 -2.89 -7.81
C LEU A 81 -8.65 -2.32 -7.25
N TYR A 82 -7.71 -1.95 -8.12
CA TYR A 82 -6.37 -1.51 -7.70
C TYR A 82 -6.41 -0.39 -6.65
N PHE A 83 -7.33 0.57 -6.79
CA PHE A 83 -7.45 1.67 -5.84
C PHE A 83 -8.05 1.25 -4.50
N GLN A 84 -8.90 0.21 -4.48
CA GLN A 84 -9.46 -0.35 -3.25
C GLN A 84 -8.37 -1.13 -2.51
N TYR A 85 -7.61 -1.95 -3.24
CA TYR A 85 -6.47 -2.66 -2.69
C TYR A 85 -5.43 -1.70 -2.12
N LEU A 86 -5.06 -0.63 -2.86
CA LEU A 86 -4.13 0.38 -2.36
C LEU A 86 -4.63 1.06 -1.08
N ALA A 87 -5.93 1.36 -0.99
CA ALA A 87 -6.49 1.95 0.23
C ALA A 87 -6.35 1.00 1.43
N LEU A 88 -6.58 -0.31 1.24
CA LEU A 88 -6.38 -1.32 2.28
C LEU A 88 -4.91 -1.46 2.66
N LEU A 89 -4.01 -1.52 1.67
CA LEU A 89 -2.57 -1.62 1.90
C LEU A 89 -2.02 -0.41 2.66
N TYR A 90 -2.45 0.80 2.29
CA TYR A 90 -2.10 2.01 3.04
C TYR A 90 -2.62 1.99 4.47
N THR A 91 -3.79 1.39 4.69
CA THR A 91 -4.37 1.25 6.03
C THR A 91 -3.56 0.28 6.87
N GLU A 92 -3.23 -0.91 6.35
CA GLU A 92 -2.34 -1.88 7.02
C GLU A 92 -1.00 -1.25 7.38
N LEU A 93 -0.33 -0.62 6.42
CA LEU A 93 0.96 0.02 6.63
C LEU A 93 0.88 1.14 7.68
N LEU A 94 -0.09 2.03 7.55
CA LEU A 94 -0.23 3.16 8.47
C LEU A 94 -0.54 2.67 9.89
N LEU A 95 -1.45 1.72 10.04
CA LEU A 95 -1.81 1.16 11.34
C LEU A 95 -0.63 0.43 11.96
N ASP A 96 0.11 -0.40 11.21
CA ASP A 96 1.29 -1.11 11.71
C ASP A 96 2.30 -0.10 12.28
N ARG A 97 2.65 0.94 11.50
CA ARG A 97 3.59 1.99 11.94
C ARG A 97 3.07 2.81 13.11
N LEU A 98 1.77 3.09 13.16
CA LEU A 98 1.14 3.86 14.22
C LEU A 98 1.06 3.07 15.53
N THR A 99 0.87 1.75 15.47
CA THR A 99 0.74 0.88 16.65
C THR A 99 2.07 0.32 17.16
N ASP A 100 3.07 0.18 16.29
CA ASP A 100 4.41 -0.30 16.66
C ASP A 100 5.20 0.77 17.43
N ASP A 101 5.45 1.93 16.80
CA ASP A 101 6.09 3.08 17.45
C ASP A 101 5.57 4.41 16.86
N PRO A 102 4.49 4.97 17.44
CA PRO A 102 3.92 6.23 16.97
C PRO A 102 4.89 7.42 17.11
N THR A 103 5.84 7.37 18.04
CA THR A 103 6.84 8.45 18.23
C THR A 103 7.86 8.42 17.10
N ALA A 104 8.33 7.23 16.73
CA ALA A 104 9.22 7.06 15.58
C ALA A 104 8.52 7.45 14.27
N LEU A 105 7.24 7.10 14.09
CA LEU A 105 6.46 7.52 12.93
C LEU A 105 6.36 9.06 12.85
N LEU A 106 6.04 9.73 13.97
CA LEU A 106 5.98 11.18 14.02
C LEU A 106 7.32 11.83 13.67
N HIS A 107 8.43 11.33 14.22
CA HIS A 107 9.76 11.83 13.89
C HIS A 107 10.13 11.62 12.42
N GLU A 108 9.78 10.47 11.84
CA GLU A 108 9.98 10.23 10.42
C GLU A 108 9.18 11.19 9.55
N LEU A 109 7.88 11.36 9.84
CA LEU A 109 7.02 12.29 9.10
C LEU A 109 7.51 13.73 9.20
N ASN A 110 7.98 14.17 10.39
CA ASN A 110 8.55 15.50 10.55
C ASN A 110 9.82 15.68 9.71
N ARG A 111 10.75 14.69 9.72
CA ARG A 111 11.93 14.74 8.84
C ARG A 111 11.55 14.80 7.36
N TRP A 112 10.51 14.08 6.95
CA TRP A 112 10.00 14.08 5.58
C TRP A 112 9.36 15.41 5.16
N VAL A 113 8.90 16.24 6.10
CA VAL A 113 8.41 17.61 5.81
C VAL A 113 9.57 18.57 5.59
N ASP A 114 10.66 18.38 6.32
CA ASP A 114 11.83 19.25 6.30
C ASP A 114 12.78 18.97 5.10
N GLU A 115 12.57 17.86 4.38
CA GLU A 115 13.22 17.48 3.10
C GLU A 115 12.50 18.05 1.86
#